data_AF-A0A0J6WPQ8-F1
#
_entry.id   AF-A0A0J6WPQ8-F1
#
_cell.length_a   1.000
_cell.length_b   1.000
_cell.length_c   1.000
_cell.angle_alpha   90.00
_cell.angle_beta   90.00
_cell.angle_gamma   90.00
#
_symmetry.space_group_name_H-M   'P 1'
#
loop_
_entity.id
_entity.type
_entity.pdbx_description
1 polymer ?
#
loop_
_entity_poly.entity_id
_entity_poly.type
_entity_poly.pdbx_seq_one_letter_code
_entity_poly.pdbx_strand_id
1 'polypeptide(L)' 'MPGQAAPDAVAGEHKTVQGANLTVTGAGNDLKVNDAGLVCGGVKTANATVYMIDTVLMPPAA' A
#
# COMPACT_ATOMS: atom_id res chain seq x y z
N MET A 1 1.80 8.77 -12.34
CA MET A 1 0.33 8.92 -12.49
C MET A 1 -0.26 9.00 -11.10
N PRO A 2 -1.35 9.76 -10.86
CA PRO A 2 -2.00 9.77 -9.56
C PRO A 2 -2.39 8.35 -9.15
N GLY A 3 -2.16 7.98 -7.89
CA GLY A 3 -2.43 6.63 -7.38
C GLY A 3 -1.36 5.57 -7.68
N GLN A 4 -0.17 5.96 -8.15
CA GLN A 4 0.98 5.06 -8.29
C GLN A 4 2.16 5.56 -7.43
N ALA A 5 2.72 4.66 -6.62
CA ALA A 5 3.96 4.90 -5.89
C ALA A 5 4.96 3.76 -6.17
N ALA A 6 6.22 4.14 -6.41
CA ALA A 6 7.33 3.20 -6.47
C ALA A 6 7.71 2.71 -5.06
N PRO A 7 8.39 1.55 -4.92
CA PRO A 7 8.64 0.95 -3.61
C PRO A 7 9.47 1.84 -2.65
N ASP A 8 10.32 2.71 -3.19
CA ASP A 8 11.11 3.70 -2.47
C ASP A 8 10.32 4.95 -2.06
N ALA A 9 9.13 5.15 -2.65
CA ALA A 9 8.27 6.30 -2.42
C ALA A 9 6.87 5.93 -1.87
N VAL A 10 6.64 4.65 -1.56
CA VAL A 10 5.33 4.17 -1.08
C VAL A 10 5.17 4.30 0.44
N ALA A 11 6.25 4.45 1.20
CA ALA A 11 6.15 4.70 2.64
C ALA A 11 5.50 6.07 2.92
N GLY A 12 4.66 6.14 3.95
CA GLY A 12 3.90 7.33 4.32
C GLY A 12 2.39 7.08 4.37
N GLU A 13 1.65 8.16 4.54
CA GLU A 13 0.18 8.13 4.63
C GLU A 13 -0.45 8.35 3.25
N HIS A 14 -1.44 7.52 2.90
CA HIS A 14 -2.10 7.53 1.59
C HIS A 14 -3.62 7.57 1.75
N LYS A 15 -4.28 8.41 0.95
CA LYS A 15 -5.73 8.40 0.80
C LYS A 15 -6.15 7.21 -0.07
N THR A 16 -6.98 6.32 0.46
CA THR A 16 -7.55 5.22 -0.33
C THR A 16 -8.71 5.70 -1.19
N VAL A 17 -9.04 4.95 -2.25
CA VAL A 17 -10.24 5.19 -3.07
C VAL A 17 -11.55 5.01 -2.30
N GLN A 18 -11.52 4.22 -1.21
CA GLN A 18 -12.65 4.06 -0.30
C GLN A 18 -12.89 5.33 0.53
N GLY A 19 -11.88 6.19 0.69
CA GLY A 19 -11.96 7.46 1.39
C GLY A 19 -11.27 7.48 2.75
N ALA A 20 -10.93 6.34 3.35
CA ALA A 20 -10.08 6.31 4.55
C ALA A 20 -8.60 6.48 4.21
N ASN A 21 -7.80 6.89 5.18
CA ASN A 21 -6.34 6.90 5.05
C ASN A 21 -5.76 5.53 5.42
N LEU A 22 -4.60 5.24 4.83
CA LEU A 22 -3.83 4.03 5.03
C LEU A 22 -2.37 4.42 5.25
N THR A 23 -1.70 3.80 6.21
CA THR A 23 -0.29 4.10 6.49
C THR A 23 0.59 2.97 5.99
N VAL A 24 1.60 3.31 5.21
CA VAL A 24 2.64 2.38 4.79
C VAL A 24 3.92 2.70 5.55
N THR A 25 4.53 1.69 6.15
CA THR A 25 5.77 1.81 6.93
C THR A 25 6.81 0.81 6.44
N GLY A 26 8.06 0.98 6.88
CA GLY A 26 9.18 0.12 6.48
C GLY A 26 9.77 0.50 5.11
N ALA A 27 10.61 -0.38 4.57
CA ALA A 27 11.26 -0.21 3.28
C ALA A 27 11.60 -1.57 2.66
N GLY A 28 11.73 -1.61 1.33
CA GLY A 28 12.10 -2.83 0.61
C GLY A 28 11.13 -3.98 0.89
N ASN A 29 11.67 -5.12 1.34
CA ASN A 29 10.89 -6.31 1.66
C ASN A 29 10.20 -6.24 3.04
N ASP A 30 10.58 -5.29 3.88
CA ASP A 30 10.01 -5.09 5.22
C ASP A 30 8.87 -4.07 5.23
N LEU A 31 8.34 -3.72 4.04
CA LEU A 31 7.18 -2.86 3.92
C LEU A 31 5.97 -3.48 4.63
N LYS A 32 5.24 -2.63 5.35
CA LYS A 32 3.96 -2.95 5.96
C LYS A 32 2.91 -1.94 5.58
N VAL A 33 1.69 -2.42 5.38
CA VAL A 33 0.52 -1.62 5.03
C VAL A 33 -0.47 -1.75 6.19
N ASN A 34 -0.58 -0.70 7.00
CA ASN A 34 -0.99 -0.79 8.40
C ASN A 34 -0.21 -1.90 9.10
N ASP A 35 -0.90 -2.92 9.61
CA ASP A 35 -0.31 -4.08 10.28
C ASP A 35 -0.04 -5.26 9.33
N ALA A 36 -0.44 -5.16 8.05
CA ALA A 36 -0.30 -6.23 7.07
C ALA A 36 1.12 -6.26 6.45
N GLY A 37 1.70 -7.44 6.35
CA GLY A 37 3.02 -7.65 5.74
C GLY A 37 2.97 -7.67 4.22
N LEU A 38 3.99 -7.11 3.56
CA LEU A 38 4.15 -7.22 2.11
C LEU A 38 4.51 -8.66 1.71
N VAL A 39 3.76 -9.22 0.75
CA VAL A 39 4.06 -10.50 0.11
C VAL A 39 4.79 -10.29 -1.21
N CYS A 40 4.30 -9.36 -2.04
CA CYS A 40 4.99 -8.93 -3.24
C CYS A 40 4.64 -7.47 -3.54
N GLY A 41 5.61 -6.66 -3.94
CA GLY A 41 5.43 -5.21 -4.12
C GLY A 41 6.01 -4.71 -5.43
N GLY A 42 5.51 -3.57 -5.89
CA GLY A 42 6.06 -2.88 -7.08
C GLY A 42 5.71 -3.53 -8.41
N VAL A 43 4.70 -4.41 -8.46
CA VAL A 43 4.30 -5.08 -9.71
C VAL A 43 3.59 -4.08 -10.61
N LYS A 44 4.24 -3.71 -11.73
CA LYS A 44 3.67 -2.76 -12.69
C LYS A 44 2.59 -3.41 -13.53
N THR A 45 1.44 -2.75 -13.60
CA THR A 45 0.37 -3.04 -14.55
C THR A 45 0.25 -1.88 -15.55
N ALA A 46 -0.69 -1.96 -16.49
CA ALA A 46 -0.91 -0.88 -17.46
C ALA A 46 -1.23 0.47 -16.80
N ASN A 47 -1.94 0.47 -15.67
CA ASN A 47 -2.50 1.70 -15.08
C ASN A 47 -2.23 1.85 -13.57
N ALA A 48 -1.61 0.86 -12.92
CA ALA A 48 -1.38 0.86 -11.49
C ALA A 48 -0.11 0.11 -11.10
N THR A 49 0.34 0.32 -9.87
CA THR A 49 1.34 -0.52 -9.22
C THR A 49 0.64 -1.37 -8.17
N VAL A 50 0.84 -2.69 -8.21
CA VAL A 50 0.23 -3.63 -7.26
C VAL A 50 1.22 -3.95 -6.14
N TYR A 51 0.72 -3.86 -4.91
CA TYR A 51 1.35 -4.35 -3.70
C TYR A 51 0.39 -5.34 -3.05
N MET A 52 0.80 -6.60 -2.96
CA MET A 52 0.05 -7.69 -2.35
C MET A 52 0.50 -7.86 -0.90
N ILE A 53 -0.48 -7.99 -0.02
CA ILE A 53 -0.29 -8.09 1.43
C ILE A 53 -0.89 -9.40 1.94
N ASP A 54 -0.45 -9.83 3.12
CA ASP A 54 -0.84 -11.11 3.73
C ASP A 54 -2.18 -11.07 4.49
N THR A 55 -2.70 -9.87 4.75
CA THR A 55 -3.87 -9.66 5.61
C THR A 55 -4.92 -8.83 4.90
N VAL A 56 -6.20 -9.20 5.08
CA VAL A 56 -7.34 -8.42 4.56
C VAL A 56 -7.47 -7.13 5.37
N LEU A 57 -7.43 -5.99 4.68
CA LEU A 57 -7.70 -4.71 5.30
C LEU A 57 -9.21 -4.45 5.37
N MET A 58 -9.65 -4.03 6.55
CA MET A 58 -11.01 -3.57 6.78
C MET A 58 -11.03 -2.04 6.77
N PRO A 59 -12.09 -1.40 6.26
CA PRO A 59 -12.30 0.03 6.48
C PRO A 59 -12.27 0.36 7.98
N PRO A 60 -11.72 1.51 8.40
CA PRO A 60 -11.84 1.96 9.78
C PRO A 60 -13.32 2.04 10.17
N ALA A 61 -13.65 1.64 11.39
CA ALA A 61 -14.98 1.87 11.94
C ALA A 61 -15.25 3.39 11.97
N ALA A 62 -16.48 3.76 11.61
CA ALA A 62 -16.94 5.16 11.59
C ALA A 62 -16.97 5.76 13.00
#